data_AF-A0A5C6ESW2-F1
#
_entry.id   AF-A0A5C6ESW2-F1
#
_cell.length_a   1.000
_cell.length_b   1.000
_cell.length_c   1.000
_cell.angle_alpha   90.00
_cell.angle_beta   90.00
_cell.angle_gamma   90.00
#
_symmetry.space_group_name_H-M   'P 1'
#
loop_
_entity.id
_entity.type
_entity.pdbx_description
1 polymer ?
#
loop_
_entity_poly.entity_id
_entity_poly.type
_entity_poly.pdbx_seq_one_letter_code
_entity_poly.pdbx_strand_id
1 'polypeptide(L)'
;MEKFNFATAWIFASVTAEGGVDLPMLIGTADSLNHAIPTVGEISRSLKALHICGLVEIADGRIQLTDHGRTVADDGFGRRGGRFSIPDNMRKSLDAATHPTIETKPDLSFVTDETVSAAFQEYRKMLGT
;
A
#
# COMPACT_ATOMS: atom_id res chain seq x y z
N MET A 1 5.66 -9.35 -17.73
CA MET A 1 5.28 -8.07 -17.12
C MET A 1 5.37 -8.27 -15.62
N GLU A 2 6.23 -7.54 -14.91
CA GLU A 2 6.30 -7.64 -13.45
C GLU A 2 4.94 -7.28 -12.85
N LYS A 3 4.40 -8.17 -12.01
CA LYS A 3 3.09 -8.00 -11.37
C LYS A 3 3.11 -6.89 -10.33
N PHE A 4 4.28 -6.68 -9.71
CA PHE A 4 4.53 -5.68 -8.69
C PHE A 4 5.76 -4.86 -9.09
N ASN A 5 5.59 -3.55 -9.25
CA ASN A 5 6.69 -2.63 -9.45
C ASN A 5 7.15 -2.04 -8.09
N PHE A 6 8.21 -1.23 -8.13
CA PHE A 6 8.68 -0.55 -6.92
C PHE A 6 7.57 0.23 -6.22
N ALA A 7 6.72 0.96 -6.97
CA ALA A 7 5.55 1.67 -6.44
C ALA A 7 4.65 0.79 -5.56
N THR A 8 4.37 -0.43 -6.03
CA THR A 8 3.50 -1.36 -5.34
C THR A 8 4.10 -1.84 -4.02
N ALA A 9 5.42 -1.94 -3.93
CA ALA A 9 6.08 -2.41 -2.72
C ALA A 9 5.96 -1.41 -1.55
N TRP A 10 6.17 -0.11 -1.77
CA TRP A 10 6.01 0.88 -0.70
C TRP A 10 4.56 1.26 -0.43
N ILE A 11 3.65 1.15 -1.41
CA ILE A 11 2.20 1.20 -1.14
C ILE A 11 1.77 0.02 -0.26
N PHE A 12 2.22 -1.19 -0.57
CA PHE A 12 1.91 -2.38 0.23
C PHE A 12 2.46 -2.26 1.66
N ALA A 13 3.71 -1.82 1.79
CA ALA A 13 4.35 -1.52 3.07
C ALA A 13 3.58 -0.48 3.91
N SER A 14 2.72 0.33 3.29
CA SER A 14 1.99 1.43 3.93
C SER A 14 0.64 0.99 4.50
N VAL A 15 0.19 -0.24 4.24
CA VAL A 15 -1.06 -0.79 4.78
C VAL A 15 -0.78 -1.48 6.13
N THR A 16 -0.46 -0.71 7.16
CA THR A 16 0.09 -1.25 8.43
C THR A 16 -0.87 -1.27 9.61
N ALA A 17 -1.96 -0.49 9.56
CA ALA A 17 -2.88 -0.35 10.70
C ALA A 17 -3.80 -1.57 10.88
N GLU A 18 -3.98 -1.99 12.13
CA GLU A 18 -5.05 -2.92 12.50
C GLU A 18 -6.40 -2.26 12.22
N GLY A 19 -7.23 -2.89 11.37
CA GLY A 19 -8.49 -2.33 10.87
C GLY A 19 -8.39 -1.50 9.59
N GLY A 20 -7.21 -1.49 8.95
CA GLY A 20 -6.98 -0.84 7.66
C GLY A 20 -6.65 0.65 7.75
N VAL A 21 -6.17 1.18 6.63
CA VAL A 21 -5.70 2.57 6.47
C VAL A 21 -6.62 3.34 5.53
N ASP A 22 -6.77 4.63 5.80
CA ASP A 22 -7.34 5.60 4.86
C ASP A 22 -6.23 6.24 4.00
N LEU A 23 -6.62 7.11 3.05
CA LEU A 23 -5.67 7.78 2.17
C LEU A 23 -4.65 8.66 2.92
N PRO A 24 -5.03 9.50 3.92
CA PRO A 24 -4.05 10.28 4.67
C PRO A 24 -2.97 9.41 5.34
N MET A 25 -3.37 8.32 5.99
CA MET A 25 -2.44 7.42 6.67
C MET A 25 -1.57 6.63 5.69
N LEU A 26 -2.16 6.17 4.58
CA LEU A 26 -1.43 5.52 3.50
C LEU A 26 -0.35 6.46 2.92
N ILE A 27 -0.71 7.70 2.59
CA ILE A 27 0.19 8.71 2.02
C ILE A 27 1.31 9.05 3.00
N GLY A 28 0.98 9.31 4.27
CA GLY A 28 1.99 9.65 5.27
C GLY A 28 2.98 8.52 5.51
N THR A 29 2.50 7.27 5.56
CA THR A 29 3.38 6.11 5.68
C THR A 29 4.24 5.94 4.43
N ALA A 30 3.65 6.09 3.24
CA ALA A 30 4.34 5.98 1.97
C ALA A 30 5.48 7.02 1.84
N ASP A 31 5.19 8.29 2.15
CA ASP A 31 6.18 9.37 2.18
C ASP A 31 7.32 9.08 3.17
N SER A 32 6.99 8.58 4.36
CA SER A 32 8.00 8.25 5.37
C SER A 32 8.90 7.05 5.01
N LEU A 33 8.50 6.22 4.04
CA LEU A 33 9.25 5.05 3.59
C LEU A 33 10.11 5.36 2.36
N ASN A 34 9.62 6.21 1.45
CA ASN A 34 10.24 6.45 0.15
C ASN A 34 10.62 7.93 -0.11
N HIS A 35 10.33 8.85 0.80
CA HIS A 35 10.52 10.30 0.65
C HIS A 35 9.87 10.87 -0.62
N ALA A 36 8.72 10.32 -0.98
CA ALA A 36 7.95 10.73 -2.15
C ALA A 36 6.46 10.60 -1.86
N ILE A 37 5.67 11.56 -2.36
CA ILE A 37 4.21 11.48 -2.29
C ILE A 37 3.72 10.60 -3.45
N PRO A 38 2.97 9.52 -3.19
CA PRO A 38 2.48 8.66 -4.24
C PRO A 38 1.42 9.38 -5.09
N THR A 39 1.48 9.18 -6.39
CA THR A 39 0.48 9.71 -7.34
C THR A 39 -0.80 8.87 -7.33
N VAL A 40 -1.92 9.45 -7.78
CA VAL A 40 -3.18 8.71 -8.03
C VAL A 40 -2.94 7.45 -8.87
N GLY A 41 -2.12 7.57 -9.92
CA GLY A 41 -1.80 6.46 -10.80
C GLY A 41 -1.01 5.34 -10.11
N GLU A 42 -0.11 5.68 -9.19
CA GLU A 42 0.63 4.70 -8.39
C GLU A 42 -0.29 4.01 -7.40
N ILE A 43 -1.06 4.76 -6.61
CA ILE A 43 -2.01 4.21 -5.63
C ILE A 43 -2.99 3.27 -6.33
N SER A 44 -3.68 3.75 -7.37
CA SER A 44 -4.71 2.96 -8.06
C SER A 44 -4.15 1.70 -8.72
N ARG A 45 -3.00 1.77 -9.38
CA ARG A 45 -2.39 0.57 -10.00
C ARG A 45 -1.92 -0.43 -8.96
N SER A 46 -1.29 0.05 -7.89
CA SER A 46 -0.77 -0.80 -6.81
C SER A 46 -1.90 -1.46 -6.04
N LEU A 47 -2.92 -0.73 -5.59
CA LEU A 47 -4.08 -1.29 -4.91
C LEU A 47 -4.83 -2.30 -5.78
N LYS A 48 -4.98 -2.03 -7.08
CA LYS A 48 -5.55 -2.99 -8.03
C LYS A 48 -4.71 -4.27 -8.13
N ALA A 49 -3.39 -4.16 -8.26
CA ALA A 49 -2.51 -5.31 -8.33
C ALA A 49 -2.55 -6.14 -7.04
N LEU A 50 -2.51 -5.48 -5.88
CA LEU A 50 -2.57 -6.12 -4.57
C LEU A 50 -3.91 -6.83 -4.35
N HIS A 51 -5.03 -6.21 -4.71
CA HIS A 51 -6.37 -6.80 -4.58
C HIS A 51 -6.52 -8.06 -5.43
N ILE A 52 -6.12 -8.02 -6.71
CA ILE A 52 -6.18 -9.19 -7.60
C ILE A 52 -5.31 -10.34 -7.09
N CYS A 53 -4.29 -10.05 -6.27
CA CYS A 53 -3.44 -11.05 -5.62
C CYS A 53 -3.99 -11.52 -4.27
N GLY A 54 -5.18 -11.10 -3.88
CA GLY A 54 -5.78 -11.39 -2.58
C GLY A 54 -4.95 -10.87 -1.40
N LEU A 55 -4.17 -9.80 -1.59
CA LEU A 55 -3.32 -9.22 -0.54
C LEU A 55 -4.02 -8.11 0.24
N VAL A 56 -4.97 -7.41 -0.39
CA VAL A 56 -5.75 -6.35 0.25
C VAL A 56 -7.24 -6.47 -0.07
N GLU A 57 -8.03 -6.10 0.91
CA GLU A 57 -9.45 -5.80 0.77
C GLU A 57 -9.68 -4.29 0.86
N ILE A 58 -10.66 -3.83 0.09
CA ILE A 58 -10.98 -2.41 -0.03
C ILE A 58 -12.50 -2.27 0.12
N ALA A 59 -12.90 -1.58 1.17
CA ALA A 59 -14.30 -1.32 1.51
C ALA A 59 -14.40 0.02 2.22
N ASP A 60 -15.45 0.79 1.92
CA ASP A 60 -15.75 2.08 2.58
C ASP A 60 -14.57 3.06 2.62
N GLY A 61 -13.76 3.11 1.55
CA GLY A 61 -12.59 3.98 1.44
C GLY A 61 -11.41 3.57 2.33
N ARG A 62 -11.47 2.39 2.96
CA ARG A 62 -10.38 1.80 3.76
C ARG A 62 -9.71 0.66 3.03
N ILE A 63 -8.41 0.52 3.24
CA ILE A 63 -7.56 -0.50 2.66
C ILE A 63 -7.01 -1.35 3.80
N GLN A 64 -7.26 -2.66 3.76
CA GLN A 64 -6.82 -3.57 4.80
C GLN A 64 -6.08 -4.77 4.20
N LEU A 65 -5.04 -5.26 4.89
CA LEU A 65 -4.42 -6.53 4.56
C LEU A 65 -5.39 -7.69 4.83
N THR A 66 -5.49 -8.61 3.88
CA THR A 66 -6.06 -9.94 4.13
C THR A 66 -5.12 -10.77 5.01
N ASP A 67 -5.53 -11.96 5.45
CA ASP A 67 -4.62 -12.89 6.15
C ASP A 67 -3.41 -13.28 5.29
N HIS A 68 -3.63 -13.47 3.98
CA HIS A 68 -2.55 -13.70 3.02
C HIS A 68 -1.64 -12.47 2.90
N GLY A 69 -2.23 -11.28 2.76
CA GLY A 69 -1.52 -10.01 2.74
C GLY A 69 -0.65 -9.80 3.98
N ARG A 70 -1.18 -10.11 5.16
CA ARG A 70 -0.45 -10.01 6.42
C ARG A 70 0.74 -10.95 6.46
N THR A 71 0.56 -12.20 6.05
CA THR A 71 1.66 -13.18 5.97
C THR A 71 2.78 -12.69 5.06
N VAL A 72 2.44 -12.12 3.89
CA VAL A 72 3.43 -11.59 2.93
C VAL A 72 4.09 -10.31 3.43
N ALA A 73 3.34 -9.44 4.12
CA ALA A 73 3.88 -8.23 4.74
C ALA A 73 4.83 -8.57 5.89
N ASP A 74 4.48 -9.54 6.74
CA ASP A 74 5.31 -9.99 7.87
C ASP A 74 6.64 -10.57 7.39
N ASP A 75 6.67 -11.33 6.29
CA ASP A 75 7.94 -11.76 5.66
C ASP A 75 8.77 -10.56 5.20
N GLY A 76 8.13 -9.56 4.59
CA GLY A 76 8.80 -8.33 4.17
C GLY A 76 9.41 -7.56 5.35
N PHE A 77 8.65 -7.38 6.44
CA PHE A 77 9.10 -6.64 7.63
C PHE A 77 10.14 -7.42 8.45
N GLY A 78 10.09 -8.75 8.42
CA GLY A 78 11.05 -9.61 9.12
C GLY A 78 12.43 -9.67 8.47
N ARG A 79 12.58 -9.17 7.23
CA ARG A 79 13.87 -9.12 6.54
C ARG A 79 14.79 -8.07 7.15
N ARG A 80 16.09 -8.38 7.21
CA ARG A 80 17.11 -7.49 7.77
C ARG A 80 17.21 -6.19 6.98
N GLY A 81 17.44 -5.09 7.70
CA GLY A 81 17.75 -3.77 7.17
C GLY A 81 17.07 -2.65 7.95
N GLY A 82 17.37 -1.40 7.59
CA GLY A 82 16.73 -0.22 8.19
C GLY A 82 15.44 0.16 7.48
N ARG A 83 14.78 1.25 7.94
CA ARG A 83 13.51 1.75 7.36
C ARG A 83 13.54 1.88 5.83
N PHE A 84 14.65 2.37 5.27
CA PHE A 84 14.80 2.56 3.82
C PHE A 84 14.90 1.26 3.01
N SER A 85 15.13 0.12 3.66
CA SER A 85 15.12 -1.19 3.00
C SER A 85 13.73 -1.82 2.95
N ILE A 86 12.73 -1.25 3.64
CA ILE A 86 11.37 -1.79 3.71
C ILE A 86 10.75 -1.93 2.31
N PRO A 87 10.79 -0.92 1.41
CA PRO A 87 10.24 -1.09 0.06
C PRO A 87 10.88 -2.25 -0.71
N ASP A 88 12.21 -2.39 -0.67
CA ASP A 88 12.91 -3.49 -1.33
C ASP A 88 12.58 -4.85 -0.71
N ASN A 89 12.44 -4.90 0.61
CA ASN A 89 12.08 -6.11 1.32
C ASN A 89 10.64 -6.53 1.03
N MET A 90 9.70 -5.59 0.93
CA MET A 90 8.34 -5.87 0.47
C MET A 90 8.30 -6.39 -0.96
N ARG A 91 9.10 -5.81 -1.86
CA ARG A 91 9.17 -6.32 -3.22
C ARG A 91 9.63 -7.78 -3.25
N LYS A 92 10.65 -8.11 -2.45
CA LYS A 92 11.13 -9.49 -2.32
C LYS A 92 10.09 -10.43 -1.73
N SER A 93 9.29 -10.00 -0.75
CA SER A 93 8.26 -10.85 -0.16
C SER A 93 7.08 -11.07 -1.13
N LEU A 94 6.68 -10.01 -1.85
CA LEU A 94 5.73 -10.10 -2.96
C LEU A 94 6.21 -11.07 -4.04
N ASP A 95 7.46 -10.95 -4.50
CA ASP A 95 7.98 -11.81 -5.57
C ASP A 95 8.18 -13.28 -5.14
N ALA A 96 8.43 -13.53 -3.85
CA ALA A 96 8.67 -14.86 -3.31
C ALA A 96 7.37 -15.64 -3.02
N ALA A 97 6.25 -14.93 -2.80
CA ALA A 97 5.00 -15.54 -2.42
C ALA A 97 4.24 -16.13 -3.62
N THR A 98 3.53 -17.23 -3.40
CA THR A 98 2.51 -17.70 -4.35
C THR A 98 1.20 -17.00 -4.03
N HIS A 99 0.70 -16.20 -4.96
CA HIS A 99 -0.53 -15.43 -4.75
C HIS A 99 -1.76 -16.13 -5.31
N PRO A 100 -2.90 -16.11 -4.59
CA PRO A 100 -4.18 -16.42 -5.21
C PRO A 100 -4.49 -15.39 -6.31
N THR A 101 -5.46 -15.73 -7.15
CA THR A 101 -6.05 -14.78 -8.08
C THR A 101 -7.50 -14.53 -7.68
N ILE A 102 -7.82 -13.27 -7.43
CA ILE A 102 -9.17 -12.81 -7.15
C ILE A 102 -9.76 -12.20 -8.43
N GLU A 103 -10.98 -12.61 -8.80
CA GLU A 103 -11.64 -12.18 -10.04
C GLU A 103 -12.43 -10.87 -9.89
N THR A 104 -12.66 -10.42 -8.66
CA THR A 104 -13.37 -9.17 -8.39
C THR A 104 -12.52 -7.95 -8.68
N LYS A 105 -13.19 -6.85 -9.03
CA LYS A 105 -12.55 -5.54 -9.14
C LYS A 105 -12.67 -4.81 -7.80
N PRO A 106 -11.60 -4.17 -7.31
CA PRO A 106 -11.70 -3.33 -6.14
C PRO A 106 -12.48 -2.05 -6.47
N ASP A 107 -13.21 -1.51 -5.50
CA ASP A 107 -13.74 -0.15 -5.58
C ASP A 107 -12.61 0.85 -5.30
N LEU A 108 -12.17 1.54 -6.35
CA LEU A 108 -11.13 2.58 -6.27
C LEU A 108 -11.71 3.97 -6.57
N SER A 109 -13.04 4.14 -6.51
CA SER A 109 -13.71 5.41 -6.78
C SER A 109 -13.27 6.54 -5.83
N PHE A 110 -12.78 6.18 -4.64
CA PHE A 110 -12.24 7.12 -3.65
C PHE A 110 -10.81 7.59 -3.95
N VAL A 111 -10.12 7.02 -4.95
CA VAL A 111 -8.74 7.40 -5.32
C VAL A 111 -8.79 8.33 -6.53
N THR A 112 -9.00 9.62 -6.29
CA THR A 112 -9.05 10.68 -7.31
C THR A 112 -7.97 11.74 -7.03
N ASP A 113 -7.73 12.63 -7.99
CA ASP A 113 -6.81 13.76 -7.79
C ASP A 113 -7.26 14.65 -6.63
N GLU A 114 -8.57 14.88 -6.49
CA GLU A 114 -9.14 15.67 -5.40
C GLU A 114 -8.94 15.01 -4.04
N THR A 115 -9.24 13.70 -3.91
CA THR A 115 -9.14 13.01 -2.63
C THR A 115 -7.69 12.77 -2.22
N VAL A 116 -6.79 12.46 -3.15
CA VAL A 116 -5.35 12.32 -2.87
C VAL A 116 -4.75 13.67 -2.48
N SER A 117 -5.13 14.76 -3.16
CA SER A 117 -4.71 16.11 -2.78
C SER A 117 -5.21 16.49 -1.39
N ALA A 118 -6.49 16.24 -1.08
CA ALA A 118 -7.06 16.49 0.24
C ALA A 118 -6.36 15.67 1.33
N ALA A 119 -6.13 14.38 1.09
CA ALA A 119 -5.44 13.48 2.01
C ALA A 119 -4.00 13.91 2.28
N PHE A 120 -3.28 14.40 1.25
CA PHE A 120 -1.97 15.00 1.45
C PHE A 120 -2.01 16.23 2.35
N GLN A 121 -3.00 17.13 2.18
CA GLN A 121 -3.15 18.29 3.07
C GLN A 121 -3.47 17.88 4.50
N GLU A 122 -4.27 16.83 4.69
CA GLU A 122 -4.60 16.29 6.00
C GLU A 122 -3.35 15.71 6.69
N TYR A 123 -2.61 14.85 6.00
CA TYR A 123 -1.31 14.34 6.45
C TYR A 123 -0.36 15.48 6.87
N ARG A 124 -0.25 16.54 6.05
CA ARG A 124 0.62 17.69 6.39
C ARG A 124 0.23 18.39 7.69
N LYS A 125 -1.06 18.43 8.03
CA LYS A 125 -1.51 19.00 9.31
C LYS A 125 -1.05 18.14 10.48
N MET A 126 -1.01 16.81 10.32
CA MET A 126 -0.54 15.88 11.35
C MET A 126 0.96 16.01 11.66
N LEU A 127 1.77 16.52 10.72
CA LEU A 127 3.20 16.78 10.94
C LEU A 127 3.49 18.12 11.65
N GLY A 128 2.52 19.04 11.67
CA GLY A 128 2.67 20.40 12.16
C GLY A 128 2.18 20.65 13.59
N THR A 129 1.82 19.59 14.32
CA THR A 129 1.46 19.60 15.74
C THR A 129 2.60 19.10 16.60
#